data_AF-A0A6J4PI51-F1
#
_entry.id   AF-A0A6J4PI51-F1
#
_cell.length_a   1.000
_cell.length_b   1.000
_cell.length_c   1.000
_cell.angle_alpha   90.00
_cell.angle_beta   90.00
_cell.angle_gamma   90.00
#
_symmetry.space_group_name_H-M   'P 1'
#
loop_
_entity.id
_entity.type
_entity.pdbx_description
1 polymer ?
#
loop_
_entity_poly.entity_id
_entity_poly.type
_entity_poly.pdbx_seq_one_letter_code
_entity_poly.pdbx_strand_id
1 'polypeptide(L)'
;MARLSSYVGDYAALYEYEEKFLESIEPTSKLRASFAKELSQFPIDGYQPESPLKTIASIAGSQQVIMINEEHRTPFHRSFTKRLLPILYKKGFRYLALESLNETDTELNSRKYPLQKSGTYSADPVFGDLIRTALKIGFKVVPYDSGDPNCQPKLDNPMFCPNERERGQAQNIYDRIL
;
A
#
# COMPACT_ATOMS: atom_id res chain seq x y z
N MET A 1 -17.85 -20.60 0.76
CA MET A 1 -16.51 -20.64 1.39
C MET A 1 -15.94 -19.24 1.31
N ALA A 2 -15.78 -18.54 2.44
CA ALA A 2 -15.28 -17.17 2.47
C ALA A 2 -13.74 -17.18 2.45
N ARG A 3 -13.13 -16.22 1.74
CA ARG A 3 -11.67 -16.16 1.52
C ARG A 3 -11.13 -14.88 2.15
N LEU A 4 -10.08 -15.00 2.95
CA LEU A 4 -9.39 -13.87 3.57
C LEU A 4 -8.14 -13.56 2.75
N SER A 5 -7.97 -12.31 2.34
CA SER A 5 -6.80 -11.86 1.58
C SER A 5 -5.78 -11.25 2.55
N SER A 6 -4.60 -11.84 2.65
CA SER A 6 -3.56 -11.38 3.57
C SER A 6 -2.27 -11.04 2.85
N TYR A 7 -1.69 -9.91 3.21
CA TYR A 7 -0.39 -9.46 2.72
C TYR A 7 0.80 -10.09 3.43
N VAL A 8 0.54 -10.83 4.53
CA VAL A 8 1.53 -11.68 5.17
C VAL A 8 1.22 -13.10 4.73
N GLY A 9 2.03 -13.62 3.80
CA GLY A 9 1.78 -14.90 3.12
C GLY A 9 1.74 -16.14 4.02
N ASP A 10 1.92 -15.96 5.32
CA ASP A 10 1.80 -16.98 6.33
C ASP A 10 1.39 -16.33 7.65
N TYR A 11 0.07 -16.23 7.90
CA TYR A 11 -0.43 -15.76 9.19
C TYR A 11 -0.01 -16.68 10.33
N ALA A 12 0.16 -17.98 10.08
CA ALA A 12 0.66 -18.88 11.10
C ALA A 12 2.10 -18.49 11.46
N ALA A 13 2.95 -18.14 10.49
CA ALA A 13 4.29 -17.62 10.78
C ALA A 13 4.29 -16.18 11.31
N LEU A 14 3.32 -15.32 10.95
CA LEU A 14 3.21 -13.98 11.54
C LEU A 14 2.75 -14.06 12.99
N TYR A 15 1.76 -14.90 13.29
CA TYR A 15 1.32 -15.16 14.64
C TYR A 15 2.35 -15.99 15.39
N GLU A 16 3.11 -16.90 14.77
CA GLU A 16 4.23 -17.59 15.42
C GLU A 16 5.39 -16.61 15.67
N TYR A 17 5.60 -15.62 14.79
CA TYR A 17 6.56 -14.54 15.00
C TYR A 17 6.07 -13.57 16.07
N GLU A 18 4.79 -13.18 16.07
CA GLU A 18 4.15 -12.36 17.08
C GLU A 18 4.08 -13.11 18.40
N GLU A 19 3.82 -14.41 18.41
CA GLU A 19 3.89 -15.27 19.60
C GLU A 19 5.33 -15.38 20.09
N LYS A 20 6.32 -15.65 19.24
CA LYS A 20 7.75 -15.65 19.63
C LYS A 20 8.23 -14.29 20.09
N PHE A 21 7.75 -13.23 19.45
CA PHE A 21 8.03 -11.84 19.80
C PHE A 21 7.42 -11.55 21.17
N LEU A 22 6.12 -11.76 21.37
CA LEU A 22 5.41 -11.59 22.65
C LEU A 22 5.96 -12.49 23.77
N GLU A 23 6.36 -13.73 23.46
CA GLU A 23 7.06 -14.65 24.37
C GLU A 23 8.41 -14.09 24.82
N SER A 24 9.07 -13.30 23.96
CA SER A 24 10.35 -12.67 24.26
C SER A 24 10.26 -11.35 25.03
N ILE A 25 9.06 -10.75 25.19
CA ILE A 25 8.89 -9.41 25.80
C ILE A 25 7.98 -9.34 27.02
N GLU A 26 7.15 -10.33 27.37
CA GLU A 26 6.24 -10.19 28.52
C GLU A 26 6.22 -11.42 29.47
N PRO A 27 6.19 -11.18 30.80
CA PRO A 27 6.08 -12.23 31.80
C PRO A 27 4.68 -12.86 31.72
N THR A 28 4.63 -14.19 31.65
CA THR A 28 3.43 -15.02 31.80
C THR A 28 2.57 -14.56 32.98
N SER A 29 1.61 -13.66 32.75
CA SER A 29 0.79 -13.09 33.81
C SER A 29 -0.62 -12.84 33.31
N LYS A 30 -1.59 -13.51 33.95
CA LYS A 30 -3.05 -13.29 34.05
C LYS A 30 -3.88 -12.89 32.80
N LEU A 31 -3.40 -12.01 31.91
CA LEU A 31 -4.04 -11.64 30.64
C LEU A 31 -4.31 -12.83 29.72
N ARG A 32 -3.32 -13.69 29.46
CA ARG A 32 -3.51 -14.85 28.56
C ARG A 32 -4.58 -15.82 29.11
N ALA A 33 -4.67 -15.96 30.43
CA ALA A 33 -5.69 -16.77 31.09
C ALA A 33 -7.09 -16.11 31.06
N SER A 34 -7.17 -14.78 31.18
CA SER A 34 -8.45 -14.05 31.11
C SER A 34 -9.04 -14.02 29.70
N PHE A 35 -8.20 -14.09 28.65
CA PHE A 35 -8.63 -14.06 27.25
C PHE A 35 -8.61 -15.44 26.56
N ALA A 36 -8.24 -16.52 27.26
CA ALA A 36 -8.10 -17.87 26.68
C ALA A 36 -9.36 -18.36 25.94
N LYS A 37 -10.55 -17.93 26.38
CA LYS A 37 -11.83 -18.28 25.72
C LYS A 37 -12.07 -17.46 24.45
N GLU A 38 -11.74 -16.17 24.43
CA GLU A 38 -11.80 -15.34 23.21
C GLU A 38 -10.71 -15.72 22.19
N LEU A 39 -9.56 -16.19 22.66
CA LEU A 39 -8.48 -16.75 21.83
C LEU A 39 -8.75 -18.19 21.38
N SER A 40 -9.78 -18.86 21.89
CA SER A 40 -10.13 -20.24 21.48
C SER A 40 -11.01 -20.31 20.24
N GLN A 41 -11.60 -19.17 19.84
CA GLN A 41 -12.36 -19.01 18.61
C GLN A 41 -11.98 -17.68 17.98
N PHE A 42 -11.11 -17.72 16.98
CA PHE A 42 -10.81 -16.53 16.22
C PHE A 42 -11.88 -16.32 15.13
N PRO A 43 -12.23 -15.07 14.81
CA PRO A 43 -13.13 -14.75 13.69
C PRO A 43 -12.69 -15.33 12.33
N ILE A 44 -11.47 -15.88 12.26
CA ILE A 44 -10.84 -16.43 11.06
C ILE A 44 -10.74 -17.96 11.04
N ASP A 45 -11.18 -18.68 12.07
CA ASP A 45 -10.97 -20.15 12.18
C ASP A 45 -11.62 -20.96 11.03
N GLY A 46 -12.62 -20.40 10.35
CA GLY A 46 -13.25 -20.98 9.16
C GLY A 46 -12.62 -20.59 7.81
N TYR A 47 -11.55 -19.80 7.83
CA TYR A 47 -10.90 -19.26 6.64
C TYR A 47 -9.60 -20.02 6.36
N GLN A 48 -9.27 -20.14 5.07
CA GLN A 48 -8.00 -20.70 4.62
C GLN A 48 -7.14 -19.57 4.06
N PRO A 49 -5.84 -19.50 4.41
CA PRO A 49 -4.95 -18.51 3.84
C PRO A 49 -4.84 -18.73 2.33
N GLU A 50 -4.98 -17.65 1.56
CA GLU A 50 -4.74 -17.66 0.13
C GLU A 50 -3.65 -16.66 -0.23
N SER A 51 -2.87 -16.98 -1.27
CA SER A 51 -1.83 -16.07 -1.75
C SER A 51 -2.46 -14.74 -2.21
N PRO A 52 -2.07 -13.59 -1.63
CA PRO A 52 -2.62 -12.30 -2.02
C PRO A 52 -2.36 -11.98 -3.50
N LEU A 53 -1.21 -12.42 -4.02
CA LEU A 53 -0.89 -12.26 -5.44
C LEU A 53 -1.88 -13.02 -6.34
N LYS A 54 -2.26 -14.26 -5.95
CA LYS A 54 -3.24 -15.05 -6.71
C LYS A 54 -4.63 -14.43 -6.62
N THR A 55 -5.04 -14.00 -5.43
CA THR A 55 -6.35 -13.40 -5.22
C THR A 55 -6.51 -12.08 -5.97
N ILE A 56 -5.51 -11.20 -5.91
CA ILE A 56 -5.55 -9.95 -6.67
C ILE A 56 -5.51 -10.25 -8.17
N ALA A 57 -4.71 -11.21 -8.63
CA ALA A 57 -4.67 -11.60 -10.04
C ALA A 57 -6.01 -12.11 -10.57
N SER A 58 -6.80 -12.82 -9.75
CA SER A 58 -8.08 -13.39 -10.17
C SER A 58 -9.14 -12.31 -10.34
N ILE A 59 -9.19 -11.32 -9.43
CA ILE A 59 -10.16 -10.23 -9.49
C ILE A 59 -9.73 -9.09 -10.43
N ALA A 60 -8.42 -8.91 -10.68
CA ALA A 60 -7.91 -7.76 -11.43
C ALA A 60 -8.51 -7.61 -12.85
N GLY A 61 -8.91 -8.70 -13.50
CA GLY A 61 -9.49 -8.63 -14.84
C GLY A 61 -10.87 -7.96 -14.92
N SER A 62 -11.57 -7.84 -13.79
CA SER A 62 -12.90 -7.20 -13.72
C SER A 62 -12.87 -5.84 -13.02
N GLN A 63 -11.68 -5.32 -12.68
CA GLN A 63 -11.52 -4.05 -11.97
C GLN A 63 -10.82 -3.03 -12.86
N GLN A 64 -11.33 -1.80 -12.90
CA GLN A 64 -10.67 -0.70 -13.60
C GLN A 64 -9.56 -0.07 -12.74
N VAL A 65 -9.74 -0.09 -11.42
CA VAL A 65 -8.84 0.53 -10.43
C VAL A 65 -8.60 -0.46 -9.30
N ILE A 66 -7.34 -0.57 -8.86
CA ILE A 66 -6.94 -1.29 -7.66
C ILE A 66 -6.13 -0.33 -6.80
N MET A 67 -6.60 -0.06 -5.59
CA MET A 67 -5.92 0.79 -4.62
C MET A 67 -5.18 -0.10 -3.61
N ILE A 68 -3.90 0.21 -3.37
CA ILE A 68 -3.05 -0.51 -2.40
C ILE A 68 -2.59 0.52 -1.38
N ASN A 69 -3.03 0.35 -0.14
CA ASN A 69 -2.59 1.21 0.95
C ASN A 69 -1.21 0.75 1.48
N GLU A 70 -0.41 1.69 1.97
CA GLU A 70 0.89 1.40 2.60
C GLU A 70 1.04 2.18 3.92
N GLU A 71 1.69 1.54 4.89
CA GLU A 71 2.34 2.29 5.96
C GLU A 71 3.73 2.72 5.48
N HIS A 72 4.03 4.03 5.53
CA HIS A 72 5.18 4.62 4.84
C HIS A 72 6.56 4.23 5.39
N ARG A 73 6.63 3.70 6.61
CA ARG A 73 7.86 3.22 7.26
C ARG A 73 8.08 1.73 7.07
N THR A 74 7.16 1.05 6.39
CA THR A 74 7.18 -0.39 6.16
C THR A 74 7.51 -0.69 4.69
N PRO A 75 8.80 -0.75 4.29
CA PRO A 75 9.21 -0.93 2.90
C PRO A 75 8.74 -2.27 2.30
N PHE A 76 8.35 -3.22 3.15
CA PHE A 76 7.74 -4.49 2.73
C PHE A 76 6.48 -4.27 1.87
N HIS A 77 5.64 -3.28 2.18
CA HIS A 77 4.44 -2.96 1.39
C HIS A 77 4.79 -2.59 -0.05
N ARG A 78 5.82 -1.77 -0.24
CA ARG A 78 6.33 -1.37 -1.57
C ARG A 78 6.91 -2.56 -2.34
N SER A 79 7.61 -3.45 -1.64
CA SER A 79 8.11 -4.70 -2.23
C SER A 79 6.97 -5.62 -2.69
N PHE A 80 5.88 -5.69 -1.92
CA PHE A 80 4.69 -6.42 -2.31
C PHE A 80 4.03 -5.82 -3.55
N THR A 81 3.81 -4.51 -3.59
CA THR A 81 3.27 -3.80 -4.77
C THR A 81 4.14 -4.03 -6.00
N LYS A 82 5.46 -4.01 -5.85
CA LYS A 82 6.41 -4.30 -6.94
C LYS A 82 6.19 -5.70 -7.54
N ARG A 83 5.90 -6.71 -6.71
CA ARG A 83 5.60 -8.08 -7.16
C ARG A 83 4.27 -8.17 -7.91
N LEU A 84 3.32 -7.29 -7.64
CA LEU A 84 2.05 -7.22 -8.38
C LEU A 84 2.19 -6.60 -9.77
N LEU A 85 3.11 -5.65 -9.97
CA LEU A 85 3.24 -4.93 -11.25
C LEU A 85 3.23 -5.82 -12.51
N PRO A 86 4.05 -6.88 -12.64
CA PRO A 86 4.03 -7.73 -13.83
C PRO A 86 2.69 -8.49 -14.00
N ILE A 87 2.02 -8.82 -12.90
CA ILE A 87 0.71 -9.50 -12.90
C ILE A 87 -0.35 -8.52 -13.42
N LEU A 88 -0.40 -7.31 -12.84
CA LEU A 88 -1.36 -6.27 -13.20
C LEU A 88 -1.14 -5.78 -14.65
N TYR A 89 0.11 -5.65 -15.09
CA TYR A 89 0.39 -5.28 -16.47
C TYR A 89 -0.16 -6.31 -17.47
N LYS A 90 0.01 -7.61 -17.19
CA LYS A 90 -0.59 -8.69 -17.99
C LYS A 90 -2.12 -8.67 -17.99
N LYS A 91 -2.74 -8.08 -16.96
CA LYS A 91 -4.20 -7.89 -16.85
C LYS A 91 -4.72 -6.62 -17.53
N GLY A 92 -3.85 -5.82 -18.14
CA GLY A 92 -4.25 -4.63 -18.90
C GLY A 92 -4.02 -3.29 -18.20
N PHE A 93 -3.56 -3.29 -16.95
CA PHE A 93 -3.21 -2.05 -16.26
C PHE A 93 -2.00 -1.40 -16.93
N ARG A 94 -2.07 -0.09 -17.18
CA ARG A 94 -1.00 0.69 -17.84
C ARG A 94 -0.54 1.90 -17.04
N TYR A 95 -1.26 2.26 -15.99
CA TYR A 95 -0.96 3.41 -15.15
C TYR A 95 -0.63 2.93 -13.73
N LEU A 96 0.40 3.51 -13.13
CA LEU A 96 0.71 3.36 -11.71
C LEU A 96 0.69 4.76 -11.10
N ALA A 97 -0.37 5.08 -10.37
CA ALA A 97 -0.47 6.31 -9.61
C ALA A 97 0.25 6.13 -8.26
N LEU A 98 1.16 7.04 -7.91
CA LEU A 98 1.88 6.99 -6.63
C LEU A 98 1.72 8.31 -5.87
N GLU A 99 1.39 8.19 -4.59
CA GLU A 99 1.46 9.28 -3.63
C GLU A 99 2.92 9.67 -3.40
N SER A 100 3.18 10.82 -2.77
CA SER A 100 4.51 11.35 -2.46
C SER A 100 5.34 11.79 -3.66
N LEU A 101 5.00 11.40 -4.89
CA LEU A 101 5.66 11.92 -6.09
C LEU A 101 5.29 13.38 -6.35
N ASN A 102 6.31 14.18 -6.61
CA ASN A 102 6.18 15.59 -6.92
C ASN A 102 5.77 15.79 -8.38
N GLU A 103 4.70 16.53 -8.61
CA GLU A 103 4.21 16.84 -9.96
C GLU A 103 5.19 17.67 -10.80
N THR A 104 6.13 18.38 -10.17
CA THR A 104 7.15 19.17 -10.86
C THR A 104 8.24 18.32 -11.52
N ASP A 105 8.34 17.00 -11.23
CA ASP A 105 9.26 16.10 -11.94
C ASP A 105 8.63 15.56 -13.23
N THR A 106 8.47 16.45 -14.22
CA THR A 106 7.85 16.13 -15.52
C THR A 106 8.61 15.09 -16.34
N GLU A 107 9.90 14.90 -16.04
CA GLU A 107 10.80 14.03 -16.79
C GLU A 107 10.87 12.59 -16.23
N LEU A 108 10.12 12.24 -15.18
CA LEU A 108 10.22 10.91 -14.57
C LEU A 108 9.96 9.78 -15.59
N ASN A 109 8.91 9.93 -16.41
CA ASN A 109 8.52 8.92 -17.39
C ASN A 109 9.45 8.85 -18.61
N SER A 110 10.11 9.95 -18.99
CA SER A 110 11.09 9.98 -20.09
C SER A 110 12.44 9.42 -19.62
N ARG A 111 12.90 9.87 -18.44
CA ARG A 111 14.18 9.50 -17.82
C ARG A 111 14.23 8.05 -17.32
N LYS A 112 13.08 7.44 -16.98
CA LYS A 112 12.96 6.04 -16.52
C LYS A 112 13.56 5.73 -15.14
N TYR A 113 13.89 6.74 -14.34
CA TYR A 113 14.30 6.58 -12.94
C TYR A 113 13.99 7.82 -12.08
N PRO A 114 13.68 7.64 -10.79
CA PRO A 114 13.47 8.75 -9.87
C PRO A 114 14.80 9.37 -9.44
N LEU A 115 14.74 10.65 -9.10
CA LEU A 115 15.76 11.43 -8.40
C LEU A 115 15.31 11.63 -6.95
N GLN A 116 16.21 12.10 -6.07
CA GLN A 116 15.81 12.47 -4.71
C GLN A 116 14.68 13.52 -4.70
N LYS A 117 14.68 14.44 -5.68
CA LYS A 117 13.64 15.45 -5.84
C LYS A 117 12.32 14.96 -6.45
N SER A 118 12.25 13.71 -6.91
CA SER A 118 11.05 13.15 -7.55
C SER A 118 9.89 12.99 -6.58
N GLY A 119 10.13 13.03 -5.25
CA GLY A 119 9.09 12.89 -4.25
C GLY A 119 9.65 12.65 -2.85
N THR A 120 8.81 12.80 -1.82
CA THR A 120 9.19 12.75 -0.39
C THR A 120 9.91 11.46 -0.01
N TYR A 121 9.49 10.33 -0.58
CA TYR A 121 10.08 9.01 -0.29
C TYR A 121 11.01 8.50 -1.39
N SER A 122 11.38 9.33 -2.37
CA SER A 122 12.22 8.90 -3.50
C SER A 122 13.65 8.50 -3.10
N ALA A 123 14.09 8.89 -1.90
CA ALA A 123 15.35 8.45 -1.31
C ALA A 123 15.28 7.02 -0.72
N ASP A 124 14.09 6.46 -0.48
CA ASP A 124 13.94 5.07 -0.08
C ASP A 124 14.33 4.16 -1.26
N PRO A 125 15.34 3.28 -1.11
CA PRO A 125 15.79 2.41 -2.19
C PRO A 125 14.69 1.47 -2.70
N VAL A 126 13.77 1.03 -1.85
CA VAL A 126 12.67 0.13 -2.21
C VAL A 126 11.59 0.87 -2.99
N PHE A 127 11.27 2.11 -2.61
CA PHE A 127 10.37 2.96 -3.39
C PHE A 127 10.96 3.32 -4.75
N GLY A 128 12.25 3.68 -4.79
CA GLY A 128 12.95 3.94 -6.04
C GLY A 128 12.97 2.71 -6.96
N ASP A 129 13.13 1.51 -6.40
CA ASP A 129 13.10 0.26 -7.16
C ASP A 129 11.71 -0.11 -7.68
N LEU A 130 10.66 0.16 -6.90
CA LEU A 130 9.26 0.04 -7.34
C LEU A 130 9.01 0.91 -8.59
N ILE A 131 9.42 2.19 -8.55
CA ILE A 131 9.25 3.13 -9.66
C ILE A 131 10.02 2.67 -10.90
N ARG A 132 11.31 2.32 -10.75
CA ARG A 132 12.14 1.82 -11.87
C ARG A 132 11.53 0.55 -12.49
N THR A 133 11.03 -0.36 -11.65
CA THR A 133 10.39 -1.60 -12.12
C THR A 133 9.13 -1.30 -12.93
N ALA A 134 8.28 -0.40 -12.44
CA ALA A 134 7.07 0.02 -13.16
C ALA A 134 7.40 0.61 -14.54
N LEU A 135 8.35 1.55 -14.57
CA LEU A 135 8.79 2.21 -15.80
C LEU A 135 9.43 1.22 -16.79
N LYS A 136 10.20 0.25 -16.29
CA LYS A 136 10.80 -0.82 -17.10
C LYS A 136 9.76 -1.76 -17.71
N ILE A 137 8.71 -2.08 -16.97
CA ILE A 137 7.61 -2.94 -17.46
C ILE A 137 6.78 -2.20 -18.54
N GLY A 138 6.73 -0.87 -18.47
CA GLY A 138 5.99 -0.02 -19.42
C GLY A 138 4.78 0.69 -18.82
N PHE A 139 4.66 0.72 -17.48
CA PHE A 139 3.67 1.57 -16.84
C PHE A 139 4.01 3.05 -17.08
N LYS A 140 2.98 3.87 -17.28
CA LYS A 140 3.06 5.32 -17.07
C LYS A 140 2.91 5.58 -15.58
N VAL A 141 3.94 6.12 -14.95
CA VAL A 141 3.91 6.48 -13.53
C VAL A 141 3.31 7.88 -13.39
N VAL A 142 2.28 8.04 -12.57
CA VAL A 142 1.53 9.29 -12.42
C VAL A 142 1.65 9.78 -10.97
N PRO A 143 2.23 10.98 -10.74
CA PRO A 143 2.12 11.62 -9.43
C PRO A 143 0.66 12.03 -9.23
N TYR A 144 0.06 11.63 -8.11
CA TYR A 144 -1.28 12.12 -7.74
C TYR A 144 -1.28 12.95 -6.46
N ASP A 145 -0.17 12.99 -5.73
CA ASP A 145 -0.09 13.73 -4.48
C ASP A 145 -0.53 15.18 -4.67
N SER A 146 -1.19 15.71 -3.65
CA SER A 146 -1.73 17.06 -3.66
C SER A 146 -1.66 17.63 -2.25
N GLY A 147 -1.53 18.93 -2.15
CA GLY A 147 -1.42 19.59 -0.86
C GLY A 147 -0.95 21.01 -1.08
N ASP A 148 -1.71 21.96 -0.54
CA ASP A 148 -1.24 23.32 -0.42
C ASP A 148 -0.40 23.41 0.86
N PRO A 149 0.93 23.61 0.78
CA PRO A 149 1.77 23.77 1.97
C PRO A 149 1.37 25.00 2.80
N ASN A 150 0.58 25.92 2.24
CA ASN A 150 0.04 27.10 2.91
C ASN A 150 -1.38 26.90 3.43
N CYS A 151 -1.96 25.71 3.29
CA CYS A 151 -3.30 25.45 3.81
C CYS A 151 -3.32 25.61 5.34
N GLN A 152 -4.26 26.41 5.83
CA GLN A 152 -4.46 26.61 7.26
C GLN A 152 -5.75 25.90 7.71
N PRO A 153 -5.68 24.99 8.71
CA PRO A 153 -6.87 24.40 9.29
C PRO A 153 -7.81 25.48 9.80
N LYS A 154 -9.12 25.29 9.62
CA LYS A 154 -10.13 26.22 10.13
C LYS A 154 -10.44 25.85 11.58
N LEU A 155 -10.67 26.85 12.44
CA LEU A 155 -10.97 26.61 13.86
C LEU A 155 -12.21 25.72 14.08
N ASP A 156 -13.23 25.89 13.23
CA ASP A 156 -14.46 25.12 13.22
C ASP A 156 -14.37 23.81 12.41
N ASN A 157 -13.28 23.63 11.65
CA ASN A 157 -13.05 22.44 10.85
C ASN A 157 -11.54 22.12 10.74
N PRO A 158 -10.98 21.42 11.75
CA PRO A 158 -9.59 20.97 11.73
C PRO A 158 -9.26 20.05 10.55
N MET A 159 -10.27 19.35 10.01
CA MET A 159 -10.12 18.44 8.86
C MET A 159 -10.15 19.14 7.51
N PHE A 160 -10.27 20.47 7.47
CA PHE A 160 -10.33 21.24 6.22
C PHE A 160 -9.14 20.92 5.29
N CYS A 161 -7.91 21.07 5.78
CA CYS A 161 -6.72 20.84 4.95
C CYS A 161 -6.53 19.37 4.51
N PRO A 162 -6.66 18.37 5.42
CA PRO A 162 -6.66 16.98 4.99
C PRO A 162 -7.71 16.70 3.91
N ASN A 163 -8.95 17.16 4.08
CA ASN A 163 -10.03 16.92 3.12
C ASN A 163 -9.76 17.57 1.76
N GLU A 164 -9.22 18.79 1.73
CA GLU A 164 -8.82 19.43 0.47
C GLU A 164 -7.67 18.67 -0.22
N ARG A 165 -6.70 18.15 0.55
CA ARG A 165 -5.65 17.26 0.02
C ARG A 165 -6.24 15.99 -0.58
N GLU A 166 -7.12 15.29 0.14
CA GLU A 166 -7.74 14.04 -0.36
C GLU A 166 -8.54 14.31 -1.64
N ARG A 167 -9.27 15.44 -1.69
CA ARG A 167 -10.02 15.86 -2.87
C ARG A 167 -9.10 16.16 -4.05
N GLY A 168 -8.02 16.92 -3.84
CA GLY A 168 -7.06 17.24 -4.89
C GLY A 168 -6.34 15.99 -5.41
N GLN A 169 -6.03 15.05 -4.52
CA GLN A 169 -5.42 13.76 -4.88
C GLN A 169 -6.37 12.93 -5.75
N ALA A 170 -7.65 12.83 -5.39
CA ALA A 170 -8.67 12.16 -6.19
C ALA A 170 -8.86 12.83 -7.56
N GLN A 171 -8.90 14.17 -7.59
CA GLN A 171 -9.01 14.95 -8.83
C GLN A 171 -7.83 14.69 -9.76
N ASN A 172 -6.61 14.66 -9.22
CA ASN A 172 -5.40 14.33 -10.00
C ASN A 172 -5.45 12.92 -10.60
N ILE A 173 -5.99 11.92 -9.88
CA ILE A 173 -6.17 10.58 -10.44
C ILE A 173 -7.15 10.62 -11.62
N TYR A 174 -8.28 11.30 -11.46
CA TYR A 174 -9.28 11.44 -12.52
C TYR A 174 -8.68 12.11 -13.75
N ASP A 175 -8.18 13.34 -13.61
CA ASP A 175 -7.72 14.17 -14.74
C ASP A 175 -6.52 13.58 -15.50
N ARG A 176 -5.67 12.81 -14.80
CA ARG A 176 -4.40 12.32 -15.36
C ARG A 176 -4.51 10.88 -15.90
N ILE A 177 -5.59 10.15 -15.59
CA ILE A 177 -5.70 8.71 -15.88
C ILE A 177 -7.05 8.29 -16.48
N LEU A 178 -8.18 8.78 -15.96
CA LEU A 178 -9.54 8.31 -16.30
C LEU A 178 -10.21 9.17 -17.38
#